data_AF-A0A6L5XA25-F1
#
_entry.id   AF-A0A6L5XA25-F1
#
_cell.length_a   1.000
_cell.length_b   1.000
_cell.length_c   1.000
_cell.angle_alpha   90.00
_cell.angle_beta   90.00
_cell.angle_gamma   90.00
#
_symmetry.space_group_name_H-M   'P 1'
#
loop_
_entity.id
_entity.type
_entity.pdbx_description
1 polymer ?
#
loop_
_entity_poly.entity_id
_entity_poly.type
_entity_poly.pdbx_seq_one_letter_code
_entity_poly.pdbx_strand_id
1 'polypeptide(L)'
;MNNYAKPIVYFDMDNVLVDFQSGVDKIPAEVKAQYECDAKGKPHYDDIPGIFSKMEPFKGAIEAVKKISAEYEVFILTTAPWNNPSAWSDKLEWVKKHFPKEFHKRVIISHHKDLLKGDFLIDDRGDKGQSDFEGEWIEFGSKEFPDWPTVTDYLLNDLKKLKEAHDHSFKNKSELMKSRVCGCFYCLATFNPKEIVNFIDDGKTALCPKCGVDSVIGDASGYPVTNEFLNKMCRYWF
;
A
#
# COMPACT_ATOMS: atom_id res chain seq x y z
N MET A 1 -10.98 10.65 20.18
CA MET A 1 -10.71 9.58 19.21
C MET A 1 -9.45 10.00 18.48
N ASN A 2 -8.32 9.36 18.76
CA ASN A 2 -7.09 9.63 18.01
C ASN A 2 -7.35 9.19 16.58
N ASN A 3 -7.35 10.14 15.65
CA ASN A 3 -7.57 9.90 14.23
C ASN A 3 -6.22 9.53 13.63
N TYR A 4 -5.78 8.30 13.88
CA TYR A 4 -4.56 7.77 13.26
C TYR A 4 -4.79 7.65 11.76
N ALA A 5 -3.92 8.27 10.96
CA ALA A 5 -3.98 8.17 9.51
C ALA A 5 -3.51 6.77 9.11
N LYS A 6 -4.39 6.01 8.45
CA LYS A 6 -4.03 4.68 7.92
C LYS A 6 -2.89 4.84 6.90
N PRO A 7 -1.97 3.87 6.79
CA PRO A 7 -0.96 3.89 5.73
C PRO A 7 -1.62 3.98 4.34
N ILE A 8 -0.96 4.64 3.40
CA ILE A 8 -1.49 4.94 2.07
C ILE A 8 -1.03 3.88 1.07
N VAL A 9 -1.99 3.31 0.33
CA VAL A 9 -1.74 2.37 -0.77
C VAL A 9 -2.31 2.92 -2.07
N TYR A 10 -1.45 3.04 -3.07
CA TYR A 10 -1.82 3.36 -4.43
C TYR A 10 -1.99 2.08 -5.26
N PHE A 11 -3.06 2.04 -6.05
CA PHE A 11 -3.36 0.97 -7.00
C PHE A 11 -3.26 1.51 -8.41
N ASP A 12 -2.40 0.94 -9.25
CA ASP A 12 -2.56 1.11 -10.69
C ASP A 12 -3.85 0.44 -11.18
N MET A 13 -4.30 0.83 -12.37
CA MET A 13 -5.46 0.19 -12.99
C MET A 13 -5.03 -0.92 -13.94
N ASP A 14 -4.29 -0.59 -15.00
CA ASP A 14 -4.17 -1.46 -16.16
C ASP A 14 -3.28 -2.66 -15.81
N ASN A 15 -3.79 -3.88 -16.02
CA ASN A 15 -3.17 -5.15 -15.61
C ASN A 15 -2.99 -5.34 -14.09
N VAL A 16 -3.57 -4.46 -13.26
CA VAL A 16 -3.57 -4.58 -11.79
C VAL A 16 -5.01 -4.75 -11.29
N LEU A 17 -5.83 -3.71 -11.44
CA LEU A 17 -7.26 -3.76 -11.11
C LEU A 17 -8.13 -4.20 -12.27
N VAL A 18 -7.69 -3.97 -13.50
CA VAL A 18 -8.41 -4.30 -14.74
C VAL A 18 -7.53 -5.13 -15.65
N ASP A 19 -8.13 -6.05 -16.40
CA ASP A 19 -7.44 -6.76 -17.47
C ASP A 19 -7.52 -5.92 -18.76
N PHE A 20 -6.43 -5.28 -19.16
CA PHE A 20 -6.42 -4.43 -20.36
C PHE A 20 -6.70 -5.24 -21.63
N GLN A 21 -6.21 -6.48 -21.71
CA GLN A 21 -6.41 -7.36 -22.88
C GLN A 21 -7.90 -7.64 -23.11
N SER A 22 -8.68 -7.80 -22.04
CA SER A 22 -10.14 -7.98 -22.14
C SER A 22 -10.86 -6.81 -22.83
N GLY A 23 -10.30 -5.59 -22.76
CA GLY A 23 -10.79 -4.42 -23.49
C GLY A 23 -10.45 -4.52 -24.98
N VAL A 24 -9.20 -4.87 -25.29
CA VAL A 24 -8.69 -5.08 -26.67
C VAL A 24 -9.47 -6.17 -27.41
N ASP A 25 -9.82 -7.26 -26.71
CA ASP A 25 -10.55 -8.39 -27.27
C ASP A 25 -11.97 -8.01 -27.71
N LYS A 26 -12.54 -6.95 -27.11
CA LYS A 26 -13.87 -6.39 -27.45
C LYS A 26 -13.81 -5.29 -28.51
N ILE A 27 -12.65 -5.02 -29.09
CA ILE A 27 -12.49 -4.10 -30.21
C ILE A 27 -12.52 -4.87 -31.54
N PRO A 28 -13.35 -4.45 -32.51
CA PRO A 28 -13.36 -5.04 -33.86
C PRO A 28 -11.99 -4.99 -34.54
N ALA A 29 -11.69 -5.99 -35.36
CA ALA A 29 -10.38 -6.10 -36.03
C ALA A 29 -10.11 -4.91 -36.96
N GLU A 30 -11.15 -4.37 -37.60
CA GLU A 30 -11.11 -3.24 -38.53
C GLU A 30 -10.74 -1.94 -37.83
N VAL A 31 -11.12 -1.80 -36.55
CA VAL A 31 -10.73 -0.66 -35.71
C VAL A 31 -9.29 -0.83 -35.25
N LYS A 32 -8.91 -2.02 -34.77
CA LYS A 32 -7.53 -2.31 -34.34
C LYS A 32 -6.52 -2.06 -35.46
N ALA A 33 -6.85 -2.40 -36.70
CA ALA A 33 -5.98 -2.18 -37.86
C ALA A 33 -5.64 -0.69 -38.13
N GLN A 34 -6.38 0.26 -37.54
CA GLN A 34 -6.12 1.71 -37.70
C GLN A 34 -5.06 2.24 -36.73
N TYR A 35 -4.66 1.44 -35.73
CA TYR A 35 -3.71 1.84 -34.70
C TYR A 35 -2.43 1.04 -34.91
N GLU A 36 -1.50 1.66 -35.66
CA GLU A 36 -0.23 1.06 -36.07
C GLU A 36 0.62 0.63 -34.87
N CYS A 37 1.55 -0.30 -35.12
CA CYS A 37 2.55 -0.66 -34.13
C CYS A 37 3.67 0.37 -34.06
N ASP A 38 4.20 0.59 -32.85
CA ASP A 38 5.41 1.35 -32.65
C ASP A 38 6.64 0.68 -33.29
N ALA A 39 7.80 1.34 -33.21
CA ALA A 39 9.07 0.82 -33.73
C ALA A 39 9.50 -0.52 -33.10
N LYS A 40 8.88 -0.95 -31.99
CA LYS A 40 9.13 -2.23 -31.30
C LYS A 40 8.06 -3.28 -31.64
N GLY A 41 7.13 -2.96 -32.55
CA GLY A 41 6.06 -3.86 -32.96
C GLY A 41 4.86 -3.89 -31.99
N LYS A 42 4.80 -2.98 -31.01
CA LYS A 42 3.68 -2.93 -30.06
C LYS A 42 2.55 -2.05 -30.62
N PRO A 43 1.32 -2.56 -30.75
CA PRO A 43 0.19 -1.76 -31.23
C PRO A 43 -0.22 -0.69 -30.21
N HIS A 44 -0.59 0.50 -30.71
CA HIS A 44 -1.11 1.61 -29.92
C HIS A 44 -2.61 1.46 -29.60
N TYR A 45 -3.04 0.29 -29.11
CA TYR A 45 -4.44 0.05 -28.80
C TYR A 45 -4.95 0.88 -27.60
N ASP A 46 -4.05 1.34 -26.75
CA ASP A 46 -4.35 2.29 -25.69
C ASP A 46 -4.78 3.66 -26.23
N ASP A 47 -4.48 3.97 -27.49
CA ASP A 47 -4.95 5.18 -28.16
C ASP A 47 -6.41 5.08 -28.67
N ILE A 48 -7.03 3.90 -28.63
CA ILE A 48 -8.41 3.67 -29.13
C ILE A 48 -9.44 4.32 -28.20
N PRO A 49 -10.27 5.26 -28.68
CA PRO A 49 -11.32 5.86 -27.86
C PRO A 49 -12.33 4.81 -27.35
N GLY A 50 -12.69 4.91 -26.07
CA GLY A 50 -13.67 4.01 -25.46
C GLY A 50 -13.14 2.64 -25.04
N ILE A 51 -11.89 2.28 -25.32
CA ILE A 51 -11.34 0.94 -25.02
C ILE A 51 -11.35 0.66 -23.51
N PHE A 52 -11.00 1.66 -22.70
CA PHE A 52 -10.88 1.52 -21.26
C PHE A 52 -12.23 1.23 -20.58
N SER A 53 -13.34 1.72 -21.16
CA SER A 53 -14.69 1.42 -20.66
C SER A 53 -15.07 -0.07 -20.79
N LYS A 54 -14.36 -0.82 -21.64
CA LYS A 54 -14.67 -2.22 -21.97
C LYS A 54 -13.88 -3.24 -21.15
N MET A 55 -12.93 -2.80 -20.35
CA MET A 55 -12.07 -3.70 -19.56
C MET A 55 -12.87 -4.41 -18.46
N GLU A 56 -12.55 -5.68 -18.23
CA GLU A 56 -13.08 -6.46 -17.12
C GLU A 56 -12.17 -6.33 -15.89
N PRO A 57 -12.70 -6.53 -14.66
CA PRO A 57 -11.89 -6.57 -13.46
C PRO A 57 -10.84 -7.68 -13.52
N PHE A 58 -9.63 -7.39 -13.05
CA PHE A 58 -8.59 -8.41 -12.89
C PHE A 58 -9.02 -9.43 -11.82
N LYS A 59 -8.70 -10.70 -12.02
CA LYS A 59 -9.13 -11.79 -11.13
C LYS A 59 -8.66 -11.54 -9.70
N GLY A 60 -9.60 -11.43 -8.75
CA GLY A 60 -9.31 -11.22 -7.32
C GLY A 60 -9.18 -9.75 -6.89
N ALA A 61 -9.08 -8.81 -7.84
CA ALA A 61 -8.89 -7.38 -7.55
C ALA A 61 -9.99 -6.80 -6.65
N ILE A 62 -11.26 -7.11 -6.96
CA ILE A 62 -12.40 -6.57 -6.22
C ILE A 62 -12.37 -6.99 -4.74
N GLU A 63 -12.06 -8.26 -4.47
CA GLU A 63 -11.99 -8.78 -3.11
C GLU A 63 -10.77 -8.23 -2.35
N ALA A 64 -9.62 -8.13 -3.03
CA ALA A 64 -8.40 -7.57 -2.46
C ALA A 64 -8.59 -6.11 -2.05
N VAL A 65 -9.10 -5.26 -2.93
CA VAL A 65 -9.38 -3.84 -2.63
C VAL A 65 -10.29 -3.69 -1.42
N LYS A 66 -11.36 -4.50 -1.33
CA LYS A 66 -12.28 -4.45 -0.17
C LYS A 66 -11.57 -4.80 1.14
N LYS A 67 -10.69 -5.79 1.15
CA LYS A 67 -9.91 -6.16 2.35
C LYS A 67 -8.89 -5.09 2.70
N ILE A 68 -8.12 -4.62 1.72
CA ILE A 68 -7.05 -3.64 1.93
C ILE A 68 -7.64 -2.29 2.38
N SER A 69 -8.73 -1.81 1.77
CA SER A 69 -9.38 -0.54 2.15
C SER A 69 -9.97 -0.51 3.57
N ALA A 70 -10.18 -1.68 4.19
CA ALA A 70 -10.58 -1.74 5.60
C ALA A 70 -9.44 -1.31 6.54
N GLU A 71 -8.19 -1.47 6.14
CA GLU A 71 -7.00 -1.28 6.98
C GLU A 71 -6.07 -0.15 6.50
N TYR A 72 -6.15 0.18 5.21
CA TYR A 72 -5.34 1.20 4.55
C TYR A 72 -6.19 2.37 4.03
N GLU A 73 -5.56 3.51 3.82
CA GLU A 73 -6.13 4.56 2.97
C GLU A 73 -5.76 4.29 1.51
N VAL A 74 -6.76 4.02 0.68
CA VAL A 74 -6.53 3.53 -0.68
C VAL A 74 -6.83 4.57 -1.75
N PHE A 75 -5.99 4.65 -2.76
CA PHE A 75 -6.15 5.54 -3.91
C PHE A 75 -5.90 4.79 -5.21
N ILE A 76 -6.57 5.20 -6.28
CA ILE A 76 -6.16 4.84 -7.64
C ILE A 76 -5.08 5.83 -8.07
N LEU A 77 -3.98 5.32 -8.61
CA LEU A 77 -2.94 6.09 -9.26
C LEU A 77 -2.67 5.49 -10.63
N THR A 78 -3.31 6.03 -11.67
CA THR A 78 -3.25 5.50 -13.03
C THR A 78 -2.72 6.53 -14.02
N THR A 79 -2.16 6.05 -15.12
CA THR A 79 -1.81 6.91 -16.27
C THR A 79 -2.92 6.86 -17.29
N ALA A 80 -3.13 7.94 -18.04
CA ALA A 80 -3.94 7.91 -19.24
C ALA A 80 -3.08 8.20 -20.48
N PRO A 81 -3.26 7.50 -21.61
CA PRO A 81 -2.47 7.75 -22.82
C PRO A 81 -2.64 9.17 -23.35
N TRP A 82 -1.55 9.75 -23.87
CA TRP A 82 -1.53 11.14 -24.35
C TRP A 82 -2.50 11.38 -25.51
N ASN A 83 -2.63 10.43 -26.44
CA ASN A 83 -3.48 10.56 -27.62
C ASN A 83 -4.91 10.03 -27.40
N ASN A 84 -5.28 9.64 -26.18
CA ASN A 84 -6.63 9.15 -25.85
C ASN A 84 -7.30 9.93 -24.73
N PRO A 85 -7.94 11.08 -25.05
CA PRO A 85 -8.66 11.87 -24.06
C PRO A 85 -9.80 11.10 -23.37
N SER A 86 -10.44 10.14 -24.05
CA SER A 86 -11.55 9.36 -23.48
C SER A 86 -11.11 8.45 -22.33
N ALA A 87 -9.83 8.08 -22.29
CA ALA A 87 -9.27 7.21 -21.25
C ALA A 87 -9.51 7.78 -19.84
N TRP A 88 -9.49 9.10 -19.69
CA TRP A 88 -9.67 9.77 -18.39
C TRP A 88 -11.06 9.49 -17.82
N SER A 89 -12.10 9.76 -18.63
CA SER A 89 -13.50 9.54 -18.23
C SER A 89 -13.83 8.06 -18.11
N ASP A 90 -13.33 7.23 -19.03
CA ASP A 90 -13.61 5.79 -19.05
C ASP A 90 -13.12 5.11 -17.77
N LYS A 91 -11.87 5.41 -17.35
CA LYS A 91 -11.28 4.88 -16.12
C LYS A 91 -12.07 5.33 -14.88
N LEU A 92 -12.46 6.60 -14.82
CA LEU A 92 -13.27 7.12 -13.73
C LEU A 92 -14.64 6.43 -13.65
N GLU A 93 -15.34 6.26 -14.77
CA GLU A 93 -16.64 5.59 -14.79
C GLU A 93 -16.52 4.10 -14.45
N TRP A 94 -15.44 3.45 -14.88
CA TRP A 94 -15.14 2.08 -14.47
C TRP A 94 -14.96 1.97 -12.95
N VAL A 95 -14.18 2.87 -12.34
CA VAL A 95 -13.99 2.93 -10.88
C VAL A 95 -15.32 3.19 -10.16
N LYS A 96 -16.16 4.11 -10.65
CA LYS A 96 -17.49 4.36 -10.07
C LYS A 96 -18.40 3.14 -10.11
N LYS A 97 -18.32 2.33 -11.18
CA LYS A 97 -19.10 1.11 -11.34
C LYS A 97 -18.65 0.01 -10.38
N HIS A 98 -17.35 -0.20 -10.22
CA HIS A 98 -16.80 -1.35 -9.50
C HIS A 98 -16.41 -1.07 -8.04
N PHE A 99 -16.06 0.18 -7.73
CA PHE A 99 -15.56 0.63 -6.42
C PHE A 99 -16.22 1.96 -5.96
N PRO A 100 -17.56 2.04 -5.93
CA PRO A 100 -18.27 3.30 -5.66
C PRO A 100 -18.00 3.88 -4.26
N LYS A 101 -17.51 3.07 -3.32
CA LYS A 101 -17.25 3.49 -1.93
C LYS A 101 -15.77 3.65 -1.65
N GLU A 102 -14.98 2.65 -2.02
CA GLU A 102 -13.57 2.50 -1.65
C GLU A 102 -12.72 3.64 -2.24
N PHE A 103 -13.00 4.04 -3.48
CA PHE A 103 -12.24 5.07 -4.21
C PHE A 103 -13.02 6.37 -4.46
N HIS A 104 -14.12 6.61 -3.74
CA HIS A 104 -14.88 7.86 -3.91
C HIS A 104 -14.00 9.08 -3.59
N LYS A 105 -13.79 9.94 -4.60
CA LYS A 105 -12.85 11.09 -4.56
C LYS A 105 -11.38 10.71 -4.33
N ARG A 106 -10.98 9.50 -4.73
CA ARG A 106 -9.61 8.98 -4.55
C ARG A 106 -9.00 8.44 -5.84
N VAL A 107 -9.36 9.03 -6.98
CA VAL A 107 -8.77 8.73 -8.29
C VAL A 107 -7.78 9.82 -8.67
N ILE A 108 -6.54 9.42 -8.89
CA ILE A 108 -5.45 10.28 -9.33
C ILE A 108 -5.00 9.80 -10.70
N ILE A 109 -5.03 10.70 -11.68
CA ILE A 109 -4.49 10.46 -13.02
C ILE A 109 -3.20 11.27 -13.14
N SER A 110 -2.07 10.59 -13.27
CA SER A 110 -0.75 11.23 -13.36
C SER A 110 0.17 10.40 -14.25
N HIS A 111 1.08 11.05 -14.96
CA HIS A 111 2.20 10.40 -15.65
C HIS A 111 3.44 10.23 -14.77
N HIS A 112 3.50 10.95 -13.64
CA HIS A 112 4.61 10.95 -12.70
C HIS A 112 4.13 10.36 -11.38
N LYS A 113 4.38 9.06 -11.18
CA LYS A 113 3.96 8.34 -9.97
C LYS A 113 4.93 8.55 -8.80
N ASP A 114 6.19 8.82 -9.12
CA ASP A 114 7.29 9.17 -8.22
C ASP A 114 7.03 10.41 -7.37
N LEU A 115 6.23 11.36 -7.87
CA LEU A 115 5.93 12.60 -7.15
C LEU A 115 4.87 12.46 -6.04
N LEU A 116 4.20 11.30 -5.95
CA LEU A 116 3.15 11.05 -4.97
C LEU A 116 3.78 10.47 -3.70
N LYS A 117 3.25 10.88 -2.55
CA LYS A 117 3.69 10.38 -1.24
C LYS A 117 2.73 9.33 -0.73
N GLY A 118 3.23 8.13 -0.49
CA GLY A 118 2.48 7.04 0.12
C GLY A 118 3.41 5.96 0.64
N ASP A 119 2.82 4.93 1.24
CA ASP A 119 3.56 3.80 1.82
C ASP A 119 3.80 2.71 0.78
N PHE A 120 2.81 2.45 -0.08
CA PHE A 120 2.86 1.40 -1.09
C PHE A 120 2.30 1.86 -2.44
N LEU A 121 2.91 1.35 -3.52
CA LEU A 121 2.38 1.43 -4.89
C LEU A 121 2.30 0.02 -5.48
N ILE A 122 1.10 -0.44 -5.83
CA ILE A 122 0.88 -1.71 -6.51
C ILE A 122 0.74 -1.43 -8.01
N ASP A 123 1.72 -1.86 -8.81
CA ASP A 123 1.83 -1.54 -10.23
C ASP A 123 2.49 -2.69 -10.99
N ASP A 124 2.11 -2.94 -12.25
CA ASP A 124 2.60 -4.06 -13.06
C ASP A 124 3.94 -3.77 -13.76
N ARG A 125 4.41 -2.51 -13.76
CA ARG A 125 5.62 -2.10 -14.50
C ARG A 125 6.41 -0.99 -13.82
N GLY A 126 7.72 -0.97 -14.08
CA GLY A 126 8.66 -0.01 -13.49
C GLY A 126 9.01 1.22 -14.34
N ASP A 127 8.55 1.29 -15.59
CA ASP A 127 9.12 2.16 -16.65
C ASP A 127 8.64 3.63 -16.65
N LYS A 128 7.78 4.03 -15.69
CA LYS A 128 7.14 5.35 -15.61
C LYS A 128 7.28 6.00 -14.22
N GLY A 129 8.43 5.78 -13.56
CA GLY A 129 8.76 6.35 -12.26
C GLY A 129 8.29 5.51 -11.06
N GLN A 130 7.73 4.32 -11.29
CA GLN A 130 7.35 3.41 -10.19
C GLN A 130 8.57 2.89 -9.43
N SER A 131 9.70 2.67 -10.13
CA SER A 131 10.96 2.27 -9.49
C SER A 131 11.56 3.36 -8.59
N ASP A 132 11.13 4.62 -8.78
CA ASP A 132 11.60 5.78 -8.04
C ASP A 132 10.57 6.27 -7.01
N PHE A 133 9.48 5.52 -6.82
CA PHE A 133 8.48 5.81 -5.78
C PHE A 133 9.15 5.73 -4.40
N GLU A 134 8.93 6.75 -3.56
CA GLU A 134 9.59 6.84 -2.25
C GLU A 134 9.15 5.72 -1.28
N GLY A 135 7.89 5.30 -1.41
CA GLY A 135 7.36 4.15 -0.69
C GLY A 135 7.76 2.83 -1.34
N GLU A 136 7.17 1.73 -0.87
CA GLU A 136 7.46 0.41 -1.41
C GLU A 136 6.67 0.17 -2.70
N TRP A 137 7.38 -0.11 -3.80
CA TRP A 137 6.75 -0.58 -5.03
C TRP A 137 6.57 -2.09 -5.00
N ILE A 138 5.32 -2.53 -5.12
CA ILE A 138 4.90 -3.93 -5.25
C ILE A 138 4.68 -4.19 -6.74
N GLU A 139 5.63 -4.87 -7.38
CA GLU A 139 5.56 -5.24 -8.80
C GLU A 139 4.56 -6.39 -9.01
N PHE A 140 3.31 -6.04 -9.33
CA PHE A 140 2.22 -6.99 -9.51
C PHE A 140 2.43 -7.84 -10.77
N GLY A 141 2.23 -9.15 -10.65
CA GLY A 141 2.52 -10.11 -11.72
C GLY A 141 3.99 -10.55 -11.78
N SER A 142 4.84 -10.04 -10.89
CA SER A 142 6.22 -10.53 -10.73
C SER A 142 6.27 -11.92 -10.11
N LYS A 143 7.48 -12.49 -9.99
CA LYS A 143 7.70 -13.77 -9.29
C LYS A 143 7.35 -13.70 -7.80
N GLU A 144 7.56 -12.54 -7.17
CA GLU A 144 7.32 -12.34 -5.74
C GLU A 144 5.85 -12.02 -5.46
N PHE A 145 5.21 -11.25 -6.34
CA PHE A 145 3.82 -10.83 -6.22
C PHE A 145 2.99 -11.25 -7.45
N PRO A 146 2.82 -12.57 -7.70
CA PRO A 146 2.21 -13.07 -8.93
C PRO A 146 0.70 -12.78 -9.03
N ASP A 147 0.03 -12.55 -7.89
CA ASP A 147 -1.41 -12.42 -7.84
C ASP A 147 -1.94 -11.63 -6.61
N TRP A 148 -3.24 -11.35 -6.62
CA TRP A 148 -3.93 -10.62 -5.57
C TRP A 148 -3.90 -11.31 -4.19
N PRO A 149 -4.07 -12.64 -4.06
CA PRO A 149 -3.87 -13.34 -2.79
C PRO A 149 -2.50 -13.02 -2.17
N THR A 150 -1.42 -13.13 -2.95
CA THR A 150 -0.06 -12.88 -2.44
C THR A 150 0.12 -11.43 -1.98
N VAL A 151 -0.32 -10.45 -2.78
CA VAL A 151 -0.24 -9.02 -2.41
C VAL A 151 -1.08 -8.71 -1.18
N THR A 152 -2.31 -9.25 -1.12
CA THR A 152 -3.22 -9.01 0.01
C THR A 152 -2.65 -9.58 1.30
N ASP A 153 -2.14 -10.82 1.26
CA ASP A 153 -1.55 -11.46 2.42
C ASP A 153 -0.29 -10.73 2.89
N TYR A 154 0.56 -10.25 1.96
CA TYR A 154 1.73 -9.46 2.29
C TYR A 154 1.38 -8.21 3.11
N LEU A 155 0.47 -7.38 2.58
CA LEU A 155 0.05 -6.14 3.24
C LEU A 155 -0.63 -6.40 4.59
N LEU A 156 -1.60 -7.32 4.62
CA LEU A 156 -2.37 -7.59 5.84
C LEU A 156 -1.54 -8.28 6.93
N ASN A 157 -0.58 -9.14 6.57
CA ASN A 157 0.29 -9.77 7.56
C ASN A 157 1.28 -8.78 8.17
N ASP A 158 1.76 -7.78 7.42
CA ASP A 158 2.62 -6.73 7.98
C ASP A 158 1.87 -5.93 9.04
N LEU A 159 0.64 -5.49 8.75
CA LEU A 159 -0.20 -4.79 9.73
C LEU A 159 -0.55 -5.65 10.93
N LYS A 160 -0.83 -6.94 10.72
CA LYS A 160 -1.10 -7.87 11.82
C LYS A 160 0.09 -7.93 12.79
N LYS A 161 1.32 -8.01 12.27
CA LYS A 161 2.53 -7.99 13.11
C LYS A 161 2.66 -6.69 13.91
N LEU A 162 2.36 -5.54 13.30
CA LEU A 162 2.40 -4.24 14.00
C LEU A 162 1.38 -4.16 15.13
N LYS A 163 0.15 -4.67 14.90
CA LYS A 163 -0.91 -4.72 15.92
C LYS A 163 -0.52 -5.64 17.07
N GLU A 164 -0.05 -6.84 16.78
CA GLU A 164 0.38 -7.79 17.81
C GLU A 164 1.59 -7.24 18.59
N ALA A 165 2.59 -6.65 17.92
CA ALA A 165 3.73 -6.02 18.59
C ALA A 165 3.32 -4.86 19.49
N HIS A 166 2.28 -4.11 19.12
CA HIS A 166 1.76 -3.03 19.97
C HIS A 166 1.15 -3.57 21.26
N ASP A 167 0.52 -4.75 21.26
CA ASP A 167 -0.02 -5.37 22.48
C ASP A 167 1.11 -5.63 23.51
N HIS A 168 2.34 -5.88 23.06
CA HIS A 168 3.53 -6.02 23.90
C HIS A 168 4.04 -4.70 24.49
N SER A 169 3.40 -3.56 24.21
CA SER A 169 3.70 -2.28 24.87
C SER A 169 2.93 -2.06 26.17
N PHE A 170 1.86 -2.82 26.40
CA PHE A 170 0.97 -2.66 27.54
C PHE A 170 1.23 -3.70 28.64
N LYS A 171 1.29 -3.26 29.91
CA LYS A 171 1.53 -4.12 31.08
C LYS A 171 2.74 -5.06 30.93
N ASN A 172 3.75 -4.60 30.21
CA ASN A 172 4.86 -5.39 29.68
C ASN A 172 6.11 -5.44 30.57
N LYS A 173 6.10 -4.86 31.77
CA LYS A 173 7.27 -4.79 32.67
C LYS A 173 8.04 -6.10 32.81
N SER A 174 7.36 -7.23 33.03
CA SER A 174 8.03 -8.52 33.19
C SER A 174 8.72 -9.03 31.93
N GLU A 175 8.21 -8.65 30.75
CA GLU A 175 8.81 -8.99 29.45
C GLU A 175 10.02 -8.09 29.16
N LEU A 176 9.90 -6.78 29.41
CA LEU A 176 11.01 -5.84 29.25
C LEU A 176 12.21 -6.19 30.14
N MET A 177 11.96 -6.67 31.37
CA MET A 177 13.03 -7.11 32.28
C MET A 177 13.80 -8.36 31.78
N LYS A 178 13.22 -9.11 30.83
CA LYS A 178 13.88 -10.24 30.15
C LYS A 178 14.53 -9.83 28.83
N SER A 179 14.24 -8.63 28.35
CA SER A 179 14.80 -8.11 27.11
C SER A 179 16.26 -7.70 27.30
N ARG A 180 17.03 -7.73 26.21
CA ARG A 180 18.40 -7.20 26.14
C ARG A 180 18.38 -5.74 25.66
N VAL A 181 17.44 -5.41 24.79
CA VAL A 181 17.23 -4.07 24.24
C VAL A 181 15.75 -3.73 24.21
N CYS A 182 15.44 -2.48 24.53
CA CYS A 182 14.11 -1.91 24.39
C CYS A 182 14.14 -0.76 23.38
N GLY A 183 12.98 -0.47 22.80
CA GLY A 183 12.80 0.63 21.86
C GLY A 183 11.48 1.32 22.10
N CYS A 184 11.45 2.63 21.85
CA CYS A 184 10.24 3.42 21.85
C CYS A 184 9.77 3.64 20.42
N PHE A 185 8.56 3.19 20.07
CA PHE A 185 8.01 3.44 18.73
C PHE A 185 7.34 4.82 18.59
N TYR A 186 7.43 5.69 19.58
CA TYR A 186 7.07 7.11 19.45
C TYR A 186 8.28 7.97 19.05
N CYS A 187 9.36 7.90 19.83
CA CYS A 187 10.57 8.74 19.61
C CYS A 187 11.72 8.00 18.91
N LEU A 188 11.49 6.73 18.50
CA LEU A 188 12.41 5.85 17.79
C LEU A 188 13.74 5.52 18.51
N ALA A 189 13.88 5.93 19.77
CA ALA A 189 15.08 5.66 20.55
C ALA A 189 15.13 4.20 21.01
N THR A 190 16.31 3.59 20.92
CA THR A 190 16.64 2.32 21.56
C THR A 190 17.48 2.54 22.82
N PHE A 191 17.29 1.70 23.82
CA PHE A 191 17.92 1.86 25.13
C PHE A 191 17.99 0.53 25.90
N ASN A 192 18.82 0.49 26.94
CA ASN A 192 18.89 -0.66 27.82
C ASN A 192 17.61 -0.74 28.70
N PRO A 193 17.02 -1.92 28.92
CA PRO A 193 15.84 -2.06 29.78
C PRO A 193 16.02 -1.48 31.19
N LYS A 194 17.25 -1.46 31.73
CA LYS A 194 17.57 -0.88 33.05
C LYS A 194 17.39 0.63 33.12
N GLU A 195 17.34 1.32 31.98
CA GLU A 195 17.04 2.76 31.93
C GLU A 195 15.56 3.07 32.20
N ILE A 196 14.68 2.07 32.11
CA ILE A 196 13.24 2.22 32.34
C ILE A 196 12.97 2.25 33.85
N VAL A 197 12.74 3.44 34.38
CA VAL A 197 12.47 3.67 35.81
C VAL A 197 11.01 4.00 36.10
N ASN A 198 10.30 4.55 35.12
CA ASN A 198 8.93 5.02 35.28
C ASN A 198 7.95 4.02 34.66
N PHE A 199 6.90 3.70 35.42
CA PHE A 199 5.84 2.79 35.00
C PHE A 199 4.46 3.33 35.42
N ILE A 200 3.46 3.16 34.55
CA ILE A 200 2.04 3.45 34.82
C ILE A 200 1.27 2.13 34.96
N ASP A 201 -0.06 2.20 35.08
CA ASP A 201 -0.96 1.03 35.23
C ASP A 201 -0.57 0.11 36.39
N ASP A 202 -0.51 0.67 37.60
CA ASP A 202 -0.04 0.00 38.81
C ASP A 202 1.39 -0.54 38.68
N GLY A 203 2.23 0.23 37.96
CA GLY A 203 3.64 -0.06 37.80
C GLY A 203 3.95 -1.20 36.84
N LYS A 204 3.09 -1.42 35.83
CA LYS A 204 3.17 -2.54 34.87
C LYS A 204 3.50 -2.10 33.43
N THR A 205 3.09 -0.92 33.02
CA THR A 205 3.32 -0.40 31.65
C THR A 205 4.49 0.57 31.69
N ALA A 206 5.53 0.34 30.89
CA ALA A 206 6.73 1.17 30.89
C ALA A 206 6.49 2.54 30.23
N LEU A 207 7.08 3.59 30.79
CA LEU A 207 7.24 4.86 30.10
C LEU A 207 8.65 4.95 29.50
N CYS A 208 8.75 5.41 28.26
CA CYS A 208 10.03 5.60 27.59
C CYS A 208 10.93 6.56 28.40
N PRO A 209 12.19 6.20 28.71
CA PRO A 209 13.09 7.07 29.48
C PRO A 209 13.56 8.31 28.70
N LYS A 210 13.29 8.39 27.40
CA LYS A 210 13.69 9.51 26.53
C LYS A 210 12.58 10.53 26.31
N CYS A 211 11.32 10.10 26.22
CA CYS A 211 10.19 10.98 25.90
C CYS A 211 8.99 10.85 26.84
N GLY A 212 8.98 9.86 27.75
CA GLY A 212 7.89 9.65 28.70
C GLY A 212 6.62 9.01 28.13
N VAL A 213 6.58 8.68 26.84
CA VAL A 213 5.43 8.01 26.21
C VAL A 213 5.45 6.50 26.50
N ASP A 214 4.28 5.91 26.70
CA ASP A 214 4.00 4.50 26.98
C ASP A 214 4.06 3.59 25.74
N SER A 215 5.02 3.86 24.84
CA SER A 215 5.19 3.16 23.56
C SER A 215 6.47 2.34 23.51
N VAL A 216 6.74 1.60 24.58
CA VAL A 216 7.98 0.84 24.74
C VAL A 216 7.75 -0.64 24.46
N ILE A 217 8.56 -1.23 23.59
CA ILE A 217 8.64 -2.68 23.36
C ILE A 217 10.08 -3.17 23.61
N GLY A 218 10.23 -4.47 23.90
CA GLY A 218 11.53 -5.11 24.10
C GLY A 218 11.72 -6.35 23.24
N ASP A 219 12.97 -6.75 22.99
CA ASP A 219 13.28 -7.90 22.12
C ASP A 219 12.80 -9.26 22.69
N ALA A 220 12.42 -9.33 23.98
CA ALA A 220 11.77 -10.50 24.55
C ALA A 220 10.31 -10.70 24.10
N SER A 221 9.70 -9.68 23.47
CA SER A 221 8.38 -9.80 22.83
C SER A 221 8.38 -10.76 21.63
N GLY A 222 9.57 -11.05 21.07
CA GLY A 222 9.72 -11.79 19.82
C GLY A 222 9.63 -10.89 18.57
N TYR A 223 9.34 -9.60 18.72
CA TYR A 223 9.33 -8.63 17.63
C TYR A 223 10.64 -7.82 17.55
N PRO A 224 11.03 -7.35 16.35
CA PRO A 224 12.28 -6.61 16.17
C PRO A 224 12.29 -5.28 16.93
N VAL A 225 13.43 -4.95 17.54
CA VAL A 225 13.69 -3.62 18.12
C VAL A 225 14.73 -2.90 17.26
N THR A 226 14.36 -2.65 16.00
CA THR A 226 15.18 -1.94 15.01
C THR A 226 14.53 -0.60 14.69
N ASN A 227 15.32 0.37 14.18
CA ASN A 227 14.77 1.67 13.78
C ASN A 227 13.66 1.50 12.73
N GLU A 228 13.86 0.62 11.74
CA GLU A 228 12.87 0.31 10.71
C GLU A 228 11.53 -0.17 11.29
N PHE A 229 11.55 -1.17 12.18
CA PHE A 229 10.31 -1.71 12.75
C PHE A 229 9.61 -0.71 13.69
N LEU A 230 10.39 0.00 14.52
CA LEU A 230 9.86 1.05 15.39
C LEU A 230 9.25 2.19 14.57
N ASN A 231 9.83 2.53 13.42
CA ASN A 231 9.29 3.55 12.52
C ASN A 231 7.97 3.10 11.89
N LYS A 232 7.86 1.84 11.45
CA LYS A 232 6.58 1.26 10.99
C LYS A 232 5.50 1.33 12.07
N MET A 233 5.83 0.96 13.31
CA MET A 233 4.91 1.11 14.44
C MET A 233 4.56 2.57 14.72
N CYS A 234 5.52 3.49 14.62
CA CYS A 234 5.29 4.93 14.79
C CYS A 234 4.26 5.43 13.77
N ARG A 235 4.49 5.19 12.48
CA ARG A 235 3.60 5.63 11.38
C ARG A 235 2.19 5.06 11.52
N TYR A 236 2.04 3.88 12.11
CA TYR A 236 0.75 3.26 12.31
C TYR A 236 -0.03 3.83 13.51
N TRP A 237 0.67 4.23 14.58
CA TRP A 237 0.07 4.64 15.86
C TRP A 237 0.24 6.12 16.22
N PHE A 238 0.91 6.94 15.43
CA PHE A 238 1.18 8.37 15.70
C PHE A 238 1.18 9.19 14.43
#